data_AF-A0A1X7VVU3-F1
#
_entry.id   AF-A0A1X7VVU3-F1
#
_cell.length_a   1.000
_cell.length_b   1.000
_cell.length_c   1.000
_cell.angle_alpha   90.00
_cell.angle_beta   90.00
_cell.angle_gamma   90.00
#
_symmetry.space_group_name_H-M   'P 1'
#
loop_
_entity.id
_entity.type
_entity.pdbx_description
1 polymer ?
#
loop_
_entity_poly.entity_id
_entity_poly.type
_entity_poly.pdbx_seq_one_letter_code
_entity_poly.pdbx_strand_id
1 'polypeptide(L)'
;MAGSETHIEPKELDKWIAKLEDCKQLEENNVKNLCEKAKELLSQESNVQEVKCPVTVCGDVHGQFHDLMELFRIGGKSPDTNYLFMGDYVDRGYYSVETVSLLVALKVRFPNRITILRGNHESRQITQVYGFYDECLRKYGNPNVWKYFTDLFDYLPLTALVDGQIFCLHGGLSPSIDTLDHIRSLDRLQEVPHEGPMCDLLWSDPDDRGGWGISPRGAGYTFGQDISENFNHNNGLTLVSRAHQLVMEGYNWCHDRNVVTIFSAPNYCYRCGNQAAIMELDDGLKYTFLQFDPAPRRGEPLVTRRIPDYFISCRICLMEIPYVKVISSQWAVMVLLWDILMYCQVVFLRHYTVLSINSSNHSGWPGIDILYCLIFLSFPFFGLLADVWVGRYRIISFGLLLCFFSWLMSGIGLILKYVVDEEYAFLSIFLVGYVLQTIGYTSFKANIIQYNVDQLVGASAYELSALIYWHSAGVPISFALYLLGRCLIPEDYFLCVTFTLAGISVSSVLVSHSLFKHRLENITLLKNPIKLIGRVLCYARKHKYPENRSALTYWEEEAPSRLDLEFSCIFQALMMCFREG
;
A
#
# COMPACT_ATOMS: atom_id res chain seq x y z
N MET A 1 17.34 14.93 45.43
CA MET A 1 16.40 13.85 45.81
C MET A 1 16.92 12.59 45.16
N ALA A 2 17.45 11.66 45.95
CA ALA A 2 17.98 10.40 45.44
C ALA A 2 16.81 9.55 44.92
N GLY A 3 16.82 9.23 43.63
CA GLY A 3 15.87 8.29 43.04
C GLY A 3 16.12 6.91 43.64
N SER A 4 15.09 6.27 44.16
CA SER A 4 15.16 4.88 44.60
C SER A 4 15.53 4.00 43.40
N GLU A 5 16.69 3.36 43.44
CA GLU A 5 17.02 2.28 42.51
C GLU A 5 15.89 1.25 42.56
N THR A 6 15.21 1.03 41.43
CA THR A 6 14.15 0.03 41.29
C THR A 6 14.82 -1.34 41.19
N HIS A 7 15.24 -1.89 42.33
CA HIS A 7 15.84 -3.21 42.40
C HIS A 7 14.75 -4.28 42.30
N ILE A 8 14.54 -4.83 41.10
CA ILE A 8 13.68 -6.01 40.88
C ILE A 8 14.44 -7.25 41.33
N GLU A 9 13.93 -7.95 42.34
CA GLU A 9 14.57 -9.19 42.79
C GLU A 9 14.48 -10.29 41.70
N PRO A 10 15.52 -11.11 41.48
CA PRO A 10 15.48 -12.19 40.48
C PRO A 10 14.27 -13.12 40.64
N LYS A 11 13.89 -13.41 41.89
CA LYS A 11 12.73 -14.25 42.21
C LYS A 11 11.39 -13.62 41.80
N GLU A 12 11.29 -12.31 41.81
CA GLU A 12 10.11 -11.59 41.31
C GLU A 12 10.04 -11.67 39.79
N LEU A 13 11.17 -11.48 39.12
CA LEU A 13 11.26 -11.59 37.67
C LEU A 13 10.95 -13.00 37.18
N ASP A 14 11.40 -14.05 37.89
CA ASP A 14 11.04 -15.44 37.59
C ASP A 14 9.52 -15.67 37.68
N LYS A 15 8.83 -15.03 38.64
CA LYS A 15 7.35 -15.07 38.72
C LYS A 15 6.68 -14.34 37.55
N TRP A 16 7.24 -13.20 37.13
CA TRP A 16 6.73 -12.46 35.98
C TRP A 16 6.88 -13.26 34.69
N ILE A 17 8.03 -13.90 34.48
CA ILE A 17 8.29 -14.80 33.36
C ILE A 17 7.27 -15.96 33.37
N ALA A 18 7.10 -16.67 34.49
CA ALA A 18 6.13 -17.75 34.58
C ALA A 18 4.68 -17.28 34.31
N LYS A 19 4.30 -16.09 34.78
CA LYS A 19 3.00 -15.49 34.49
C LYS A 19 2.84 -15.16 33.00
N LEU A 20 3.90 -14.67 32.36
CA LEU A 20 3.91 -14.34 30.94
C LEU A 20 3.88 -15.58 30.06
N GLU A 21 4.62 -16.65 30.40
CA GLU A 21 4.56 -17.97 29.71
C GLU A 21 3.13 -18.54 29.70
N ASP A 22 2.33 -18.25 30.72
CA ASP A 22 0.90 -18.55 30.82
C ASP A 22 0.00 -17.63 29.95
N CYS A 23 0.58 -16.78 29.11
CA CYS A 23 -0.08 -15.76 28.28
C CYS A 23 -0.91 -14.75 29.12
N LYS A 24 -0.40 -14.36 30.30
CA LYS A 24 -1.06 -13.36 31.16
C LYS A 24 -0.23 -12.09 31.26
N GLN A 25 -0.81 -10.96 30.85
CA GLN A 25 -0.15 -9.65 30.96
C GLN A 25 0.27 -9.28 32.39
N LEU A 26 1.37 -8.54 32.51
CA LEU A 26 1.80 -7.93 33.77
C LEU A 26 0.92 -6.73 34.14
N GLU A 27 0.95 -6.33 35.41
CA GLU A 27 0.33 -5.08 35.87
C GLU A 27 1.10 -3.87 35.34
N GLU A 28 0.42 -2.73 35.14
CA GLU A 28 1.02 -1.52 34.54
C GLU A 28 2.31 -1.08 35.25
N ASN A 29 2.32 -1.07 36.58
CA ASN A 29 3.52 -0.70 37.36
C ASN A 29 4.68 -1.70 37.18
N ASN A 30 4.37 -2.99 37.01
CA ASN A 30 5.40 -4.01 36.77
C ASN A 30 5.99 -3.85 35.37
N VAL A 31 5.17 -3.53 34.37
CA VAL A 31 5.64 -3.19 33.02
C VAL A 31 6.54 -1.95 33.06
N LYS A 32 6.12 -0.90 33.77
CA LYS A 32 6.96 0.30 33.95
C LYS A 32 8.32 -0.05 34.53
N ASN A 33 8.36 -0.76 35.65
CA ASN A 33 9.61 -1.14 36.31
C ASN A 33 10.48 -2.04 35.41
N LEU A 34 9.86 -2.96 34.69
CA LEU A 34 10.54 -3.82 33.71
C LEU A 34 11.22 -2.99 32.61
N CYS A 35 10.49 -2.02 32.03
CA CYS A 35 11.03 -1.15 30.99
C CYS A 35 12.15 -0.25 31.51
N GLU A 36 12.03 0.34 32.71
CA GLU A 36 13.11 1.13 33.31
C GLU A 36 14.38 0.28 33.50
N LYS A 37 14.25 -0.94 34.02
CA LYS A 37 15.39 -1.83 34.22
C LYS A 37 16.02 -2.28 32.91
N ALA A 38 15.20 -2.52 31.89
CA ALA A 38 15.68 -2.85 30.55
C ALA A 38 16.41 -1.68 29.89
N LYS A 39 15.94 -0.44 30.05
CA LYS A 39 16.66 0.76 29.56
C LYS A 39 18.04 0.90 30.19
N GLU A 40 18.16 0.68 31.50
CA GLU A 40 19.47 0.69 32.18
C GLU A 40 20.44 -0.30 31.52
N LEU A 41 20.00 -1.54 31.26
CA LEU A 41 20.83 -2.57 30.63
C LEU A 41 21.16 -2.23 29.17
N LEU A 42 20.14 -1.95 28.36
CA LEU A 42 20.29 -1.69 26.93
C LEU A 42 21.08 -0.40 26.65
N SER A 43 21.10 0.57 27.56
CA SER A 43 21.95 1.77 27.44
C SER A 43 23.45 1.46 27.39
N GLN A 44 23.86 0.31 27.93
CA GLN A 44 25.26 -0.14 27.93
C GLN A 44 25.60 -0.98 26.69
N GLU A 45 24.61 -1.33 25.86
CA GLU A 45 24.80 -2.14 24.67
C GLU A 45 25.16 -1.28 23.45
N SER A 46 25.97 -1.86 22.56
CA SER A 46 26.44 -1.19 21.34
C SER A 46 25.36 -1.22 20.25
N ASN A 47 25.40 -0.28 19.30
CA ASN A 47 24.56 -0.37 18.10
C ASN A 47 24.90 -1.60 17.25
N VAL A 48 26.15 -2.06 17.33
CA VAL A 48 26.65 -3.34 16.81
C VAL A 48 26.96 -4.20 18.02
N GLN A 49 25.95 -4.93 18.50
CA GLN A 49 26.05 -5.73 19.71
C GLN A 49 26.81 -7.02 19.43
N GLU A 50 27.94 -7.22 20.09
CA GLU A 50 28.71 -8.46 19.98
C GLU A 50 27.96 -9.63 20.64
N VAL A 51 27.85 -10.74 19.93
CA VAL A 51 27.18 -11.97 20.37
C VAL A 51 28.09 -13.16 20.10
N LYS A 52 28.13 -14.14 21.01
CA LYS A 52 28.96 -15.34 20.87
C LYS A 52 28.11 -16.55 20.50
N CYS A 53 28.67 -17.45 19.71
CA CYS A 53 28.10 -18.78 19.55
C CYS A 53 28.24 -19.61 20.84
N PRO A 54 27.39 -20.65 21.04
CA PRO A 54 26.27 -21.02 20.18
C PRO A 54 25.09 -20.06 20.39
N VAL A 55 24.30 -19.77 19.34
CA VAL A 55 23.14 -18.86 19.42
C VAL A 55 22.06 -19.24 18.40
N THR A 56 20.80 -19.10 18.80
CA THR A 56 19.64 -19.26 17.91
C THR A 56 19.15 -17.88 17.47
N VAL A 57 19.18 -17.65 16.16
CA VAL A 57 18.77 -16.40 15.51
C VAL A 57 17.31 -16.52 15.05
N CYS A 58 16.50 -15.53 15.44
CA CYS A 58 15.06 -15.46 15.18
C CYS A 58 14.71 -14.17 14.44
N GLY A 59 13.77 -14.25 13.50
CA GLY A 59 13.17 -13.10 12.82
C GLY A 59 11.91 -12.59 13.52
N ASP A 60 10.99 -12.05 12.71
CA ASP A 60 9.75 -11.40 13.13
C ASP A 60 8.84 -12.33 13.95
N VAL A 61 8.17 -11.78 14.97
CA VAL A 61 7.22 -12.51 15.84
C VAL A 61 5.81 -11.90 15.80
N HIS A 62 5.71 -10.57 15.70
CA HIS A 62 4.47 -9.82 15.50
C HIS A 62 3.31 -10.23 16.42
N GLY A 63 3.55 -10.28 17.72
CA GLY A 63 2.52 -10.57 18.72
C GLY A 63 1.84 -11.92 18.59
N GLN A 64 2.40 -12.87 17.83
CA GLN A 64 1.93 -14.26 17.74
C GLN A 64 2.50 -15.08 18.90
N PHE A 65 2.05 -14.75 20.12
CA PHE A 65 2.62 -15.29 21.37
C PHE A 65 2.64 -16.82 21.45
N HIS A 66 1.59 -17.50 20.99
CA HIS A 66 1.55 -18.97 21.02
C HIS A 66 2.58 -19.59 20.07
N ASP A 67 2.89 -18.93 18.95
CA ASP A 67 3.93 -19.36 18.03
C ASP A 67 5.33 -19.05 18.59
N LEU A 68 5.50 -18.00 19.39
CA LEU A 68 6.72 -17.77 20.17
C LEU A 68 6.95 -18.90 21.20
N MET A 69 5.90 -19.42 21.82
CA MET A 69 6.04 -20.57 22.74
C MET A 69 6.45 -21.83 21.99
N GLU A 70 5.94 -22.02 20.77
CA GLU A 70 6.35 -23.11 19.89
C GLU A 70 7.81 -22.95 19.44
N LEU A 71 8.25 -21.73 19.13
CA LEU A 71 9.66 -21.41 18.85
C LEU A 71 10.56 -21.85 20.01
N PHE A 72 10.23 -21.52 21.25
CA PHE A 72 11.00 -21.98 22.42
C PHE A 72 10.90 -23.50 22.67
N ARG A 73 9.82 -24.15 22.24
CA ARG A 73 9.71 -25.61 22.28
C ARG A 73 10.68 -26.28 21.30
N ILE A 74 10.96 -25.63 20.18
CA ILE A 74 11.79 -26.15 19.08
C ILE A 74 13.27 -25.81 19.29
N GLY A 75 13.60 -24.53 19.51
CA GLY A 75 14.99 -24.09 19.75
C GLY A 75 15.47 -24.31 21.19
N GLY A 76 14.58 -24.67 22.11
CA GLY A 76 14.89 -24.85 23.53
C GLY A 76 14.67 -23.58 24.37
N LYS A 77 14.53 -23.74 25.68
CA LYS A 77 14.19 -22.63 26.58
C LYS A 77 15.40 -21.77 26.92
N SER A 78 15.19 -20.47 27.07
CA SER A 78 16.15 -19.61 27.79
C SER A 78 16.06 -19.92 29.29
N PRO A 79 17.19 -20.00 30.03
CA PRO A 79 18.53 -19.63 29.63
C PRO A 79 19.38 -20.79 29.08
N ASP A 80 18.84 -21.98 28.83
CA ASP A 80 19.65 -23.11 28.37
C ASP A 80 20.17 -22.86 26.94
N THR A 81 19.31 -22.35 26.06
CA THR A 81 19.66 -21.87 24.71
C THR A 81 19.88 -20.34 24.70
N ASN A 82 20.93 -19.89 24.00
CA ASN A 82 21.13 -18.46 23.73
C ASN A 82 20.28 -18.00 22.54
N TYR A 83 19.73 -16.79 22.59
CA TYR A 83 18.87 -16.24 21.54
C TYR A 83 19.33 -14.87 21.04
N LEU A 84 19.14 -14.62 19.75
CA LEU A 84 19.23 -13.32 19.11
C LEU A 84 17.95 -13.11 18.29
N PHE A 85 17.09 -12.20 18.73
CA PHE A 85 15.91 -11.80 17.96
C PHE A 85 16.18 -10.51 17.18
N MET A 86 15.78 -10.51 15.91
CA MET A 86 16.11 -9.44 14.97
C MET A 86 15.10 -8.27 14.93
N GLY A 87 14.00 -8.31 15.71
CA GLY A 87 13.03 -7.22 15.78
C GLY A 87 11.60 -7.67 15.50
N ASP A 88 10.69 -6.70 15.36
CA ASP A 88 9.27 -6.89 15.03
C ASP A 88 8.57 -7.86 15.99
N TYR A 89 8.60 -7.51 17.27
CA TYR A 89 7.95 -8.23 18.37
C TYR A 89 6.46 -7.93 18.44
N VAL A 90 6.09 -6.72 18.06
CA VAL A 90 4.76 -6.14 18.25
C VAL A 90 4.01 -5.95 16.93
N ASP A 91 2.76 -5.48 17.05
CA ASP A 91 1.80 -5.25 15.97
C ASP A 91 1.32 -6.53 15.28
N ARG A 92 0.21 -6.39 14.54
CA ARG A 92 -0.50 -7.44 13.80
C ARG A 92 -1.11 -8.51 14.69
N GLY A 93 -0.35 -9.23 15.51
CA GLY A 93 -0.87 -10.25 16.42
C GLY A 93 -1.73 -9.67 17.56
N TYR A 94 -2.43 -10.55 18.28
CA TYR A 94 -3.32 -10.15 19.38
C TYR A 94 -2.63 -10.04 20.75
N TYR A 95 -1.38 -10.52 20.83
CA TYR A 95 -0.64 -10.74 22.07
C TYR A 95 0.75 -10.08 22.03
N SER A 96 0.84 -8.89 21.42
CA SER A 96 2.08 -8.12 21.36
C SER A 96 2.57 -7.74 22.75
N VAL A 97 1.66 -7.38 23.66
CA VAL A 97 1.98 -7.02 25.06
C VAL A 97 2.68 -8.17 25.78
N GLU A 98 2.14 -9.39 25.71
CA GLU A 98 2.75 -10.56 26.35
C GLU A 98 4.07 -10.93 25.67
N THR A 99 4.11 -10.86 24.34
CA THR A 99 5.29 -11.16 23.52
C THR A 99 6.48 -10.28 23.91
N VAL A 100 6.32 -8.96 23.83
CA VAL A 100 7.40 -8.02 24.15
C VAL A 100 7.73 -8.01 25.65
N SER A 101 6.73 -8.17 26.54
CA SER A 101 6.98 -8.28 27.98
C SER A 101 7.84 -9.50 28.31
N LEU A 102 7.59 -10.65 27.67
CA LEU A 102 8.35 -11.86 27.90
C LEU A 102 9.80 -11.73 27.43
N LEU A 103 10.00 -11.24 26.20
CA LEU A 103 11.35 -11.04 25.65
C LEU A 103 12.16 -10.05 26.48
N VAL A 104 11.55 -8.94 26.92
CA VAL A 104 12.20 -7.97 27.79
C VAL A 104 12.46 -8.55 29.18
N ALA A 105 11.53 -9.31 29.76
CA ALA A 105 11.75 -9.98 31.05
C ALA A 105 12.89 -11.00 30.99
N LEU A 106 12.98 -11.77 29.92
CA LEU A 106 14.12 -12.67 29.65
C LEU A 106 15.42 -11.88 29.49
N LYS A 107 15.39 -10.74 28.79
CA LYS A 107 16.57 -9.86 28.65
C LYS A 107 17.06 -9.32 29.97
N VAL A 108 16.17 -8.82 30.82
CA VAL A 108 16.52 -8.34 32.15
C VAL A 108 17.03 -9.48 33.04
N ARG A 109 16.45 -10.68 32.91
CA ARG A 109 16.78 -11.83 33.76
C ARG A 109 18.09 -12.53 33.36
N PHE A 110 18.36 -12.58 32.06
CA PHE A 110 19.47 -13.30 31.45
C PHE A 110 20.16 -12.43 30.38
N PRO A 111 20.76 -11.28 30.77
CA PRO A 111 21.24 -10.27 29.83
C PRO A 111 22.29 -10.78 28.84
N ASN A 112 23.05 -11.81 29.21
CA ASN A 112 24.09 -12.43 28.38
C ASN A 112 23.60 -13.65 27.58
N ARG A 113 22.33 -14.04 27.70
CA ARG A 113 21.75 -15.22 27.03
C ARG A 113 20.75 -14.84 25.95
N ILE A 114 20.24 -13.61 25.95
CA ILE A 114 19.30 -13.13 24.94
C ILE A 114 19.68 -11.72 24.47
N THR A 115 19.70 -11.54 23.17
CA THR A 115 19.86 -10.26 22.49
C THR A 115 18.57 -9.94 21.74
N ILE A 116 18.07 -8.71 21.89
CA ILE A 116 16.85 -8.23 21.25
C ILE A 116 17.17 -6.98 20.45
N LEU A 117 17.15 -7.08 19.12
CA LEU A 117 17.39 -5.95 18.23
C LEU A 117 16.12 -5.14 18.01
N ARG A 118 16.27 -3.93 17.46
CA ARG A 118 15.14 -3.10 17.05
C ARG A 118 14.65 -3.53 15.68
N GLY A 119 13.35 -3.76 15.52
CA GLY A 119 12.69 -3.84 14.23
C GLY A 119 12.05 -2.51 13.83
N ASN A 120 11.46 -2.46 12.64
CA ASN A 120 10.77 -1.25 12.18
C ASN A 120 9.42 -1.04 12.90
N HIS A 121 8.84 -2.09 13.47
CA HIS A 121 7.63 -2.00 14.29
C HIS A 121 7.89 -1.52 15.72
N GLU A 122 9.12 -1.54 16.22
CA GLU A 122 9.49 -0.91 17.50
C GLU A 122 9.65 0.63 17.36
N SER A 123 8.59 1.25 16.81
CA SER A 123 8.45 2.68 16.47
C SER A 123 7.08 3.19 16.94
N ARG A 124 7.04 4.43 17.44
CA ARG A 124 5.78 5.10 17.85
C ARG A 124 4.83 5.25 16.67
N GLN A 125 5.35 5.64 15.50
CA GLN A 125 4.52 5.91 14.33
C GLN A 125 3.87 4.64 13.78
N ILE A 126 4.61 3.54 13.76
CA ILE A 126 4.13 2.25 13.26
C ILE A 126 3.13 1.64 14.25
N THR A 127 3.47 1.57 15.54
CA THR A 127 2.61 0.95 16.56
C THR A 127 1.26 1.63 16.77
N GLN A 128 1.16 2.93 16.44
CA GLN A 128 -0.11 3.67 16.45
C GLN A 128 -1.10 3.21 15.37
N VAL A 129 -0.61 2.60 14.29
CA VAL A 129 -1.42 2.22 13.12
C VAL A 129 -1.61 0.72 13.02
N TYR A 130 -0.65 -0.08 13.49
CA TYR A 130 -0.59 -1.53 13.19
C TYR A 130 -0.98 -2.46 14.35
N GLY A 131 -1.44 -1.91 15.47
CA GLY A 131 -2.26 -2.62 16.46
C GLY A 131 -1.75 -2.56 17.91
N PHE A 132 -0.46 -2.31 18.14
CA PHE A 132 0.12 -2.37 19.50
C PHE A 132 -0.40 -1.25 20.41
N TYR A 133 -0.60 -0.04 19.87
CA TYR A 133 -1.22 1.06 20.62
C TYR A 133 -2.63 0.68 21.11
N ASP A 134 -3.47 0.18 20.19
CA ASP A 134 -4.83 -0.25 20.49
C ASP A 134 -4.86 -1.44 21.45
N GLU A 135 -3.91 -2.37 21.32
CA GLU A 135 -3.76 -3.48 22.24
C GLU A 135 -3.46 -3.01 23.66
N CYS A 136 -2.51 -2.08 23.83
CA CYS A 136 -2.16 -1.51 25.12
C CYS A 136 -3.36 -0.77 25.73
N LEU A 137 -4.03 0.08 24.94
CA LEU A 137 -5.20 0.84 25.39
C LEU A 137 -6.33 -0.09 25.84
N ARG A 138 -6.59 -1.16 25.10
CA ARG A 138 -7.62 -2.16 25.43
C ARG A 138 -7.28 -2.97 26.69
N LYS A 139 -6.00 -3.33 26.89
CA LYS A 139 -5.54 -4.18 28.00
C LYS A 139 -5.35 -3.43 29.31
N TYR A 140 -5.03 -2.14 29.25
CA TYR A 140 -4.70 -1.32 30.43
C TYR A 140 -5.66 -0.14 30.65
N GLY A 141 -6.56 0.14 29.70
CA GLY A 141 -7.52 1.24 29.77
C GLY A 141 -6.92 2.63 29.53
N ASN A 142 -5.61 2.73 29.31
CA ASN A 142 -4.87 3.97 29.09
C ASN A 142 -3.58 3.71 28.28
N PRO A 143 -2.93 4.74 27.71
CA PRO A 143 -1.76 4.57 26.82
C PRO A 143 -0.40 4.51 27.55
N ASN A 144 -0.35 4.46 28.88
CA ASN A 144 0.92 4.52 29.62
C ASN A 144 1.84 3.34 29.29
N VAL A 145 1.30 2.12 29.20
CA VAL A 145 2.08 0.93 28.85
C VAL A 145 2.69 1.04 27.45
N TRP A 146 1.92 1.53 26.47
CA TRP A 146 2.44 1.82 25.14
C TRP A 146 3.62 2.80 25.22
N LYS A 147 3.46 3.89 25.98
CA LYS A 147 4.53 4.87 26.18
C LYS A 147 5.79 4.23 26.81
N TYR A 148 5.64 3.42 27.86
CA TYR A 148 6.78 2.76 28.51
C TYR A 148 7.54 1.84 27.55
N PHE A 149 6.85 1.11 26.69
CA PHE A 149 7.49 0.27 25.67
C PHE A 149 8.13 1.10 24.57
N THR A 150 7.46 2.12 24.03
CA THR A 150 8.06 2.95 22.98
C THR A 150 9.28 3.74 23.47
N ASP A 151 9.30 4.16 24.74
CA ASP A 151 10.48 4.79 25.34
C ASP A 151 11.61 3.76 25.54
N LEU A 152 11.29 2.48 25.78
CA LEU A 152 12.27 1.40 25.82
C LEU A 152 12.81 1.06 24.42
N PHE A 153 11.96 1.10 23.39
CA PHE A 153 12.34 0.75 22.02
C PHE A 153 13.48 1.59 21.47
N ASP A 154 13.59 2.85 21.91
CA ASP A 154 14.70 3.74 21.54
C ASP A 154 16.08 3.22 22.01
N TYR A 155 16.11 2.35 23.03
CA TYR A 155 17.34 1.79 23.58
C TYR A 155 17.79 0.49 22.91
N LEU A 156 16.92 -0.16 22.13
CA LEU A 156 17.22 -1.44 21.48
C LEU A 156 18.39 -1.29 20.49
N PRO A 157 19.41 -2.15 20.56
CA PRO A 157 20.48 -2.21 19.57
C PRO A 157 19.95 -2.33 18.14
N LEU A 158 20.60 -1.66 17.19
CA LEU A 158 20.18 -1.69 15.79
C LEU A 158 20.61 -2.99 15.10
N THR A 159 21.78 -3.51 15.48
CA THR A 159 22.42 -4.65 14.81
C THR A 159 23.21 -5.49 15.81
N ALA A 160 23.58 -6.70 15.42
CA ALA A 160 24.48 -7.56 16.17
C ALA A 160 25.55 -8.17 15.26
N LEU A 161 26.66 -8.56 15.86
CA LEU A 161 27.76 -9.25 15.19
C LEU A 161 28.05 -10.55 15.95
N VAL A 162 27.76 -11.68 15.32
CA VAL A 162 27.98 -13.01 15.91
C VAL A 162 29.38 -13.49 15.55
N ASP A 163 30.21 -13.69 16.59
CA ASP A 163 31.62 -14.10 16.51
C ASP A 163 32.45 -13.37 15.43
N GLY A 164 32.16 -12.09 15.23
CA GLY A 164 32.86 -11.25 14.25
C GLY A 164 32.56 -11.56 12.78
N GLN A 165 31.69 -12.54 12.47
CA GLN A 165 31.52 -13.06 11.11
C GLN A 165 30.11 -12.97 10.54
N ILE A 166 29.06 -13.04 11.37
CA ILE A 166 27.67 -12.99 10.91
C ILE A 166 27.04 -11.69 11.39
N PHE A 167 26.72 -10.80 10.46
CA PHE A 167 26.10 -9.52 10.74
C PHE A 167 24.58 -9.66 10.74
N CYS A 168 23.95 -9.39 11.87
CA CYS A 168 22.52 -9.56 12.10
C CYS A 168 21.82 -8.20 12.24
N LEU A 169 20.71 -8.01 11.54
CA LEU A 169 19.90 -6.79 11.59
C LEU A 169 18.46 -7.07 11.14
N HIS A 170 17.53 -6.15 11.41
CA HIS A 170 16.13 -6.34 10.99
C HIS A 170 15.96 -6.17 9.47
N GLY A 171 16.26 -4.95 9.02
CA GLY A 171 16.13 -4.45 7.66
C GLY A 171 17.23 -4.98 6.77
N GLY A 172 18.02 -4.06 6.23
CA GLY A 172 19.08 -4.40 5.29
C GLY A 172 20.17 -3.35 5.27
N LEU A 173 21.00 -3.41 4.23
CA LEU A 173 22.12 -2.50 4.09
C LEU A 173 21.64 -1.06 3.76
N SER A 174 22.50 -0.07 4.01
CA SER A 174 22.24 1.34 3.69
C SER A 174 23.30 1.87 2.72
N PRO A 175 22.93 2.71 1.74
CA PRO A 175 23.91 3.41 0.90
C PRO A 175 24.76 4.42 1.68
N SER A 176 24.41 4.72 2.94
CA SER A 176 25.16 5.61 3.83
C SER A 176 26.09 4.86 4.79
N ILE A 177 26.15 3.52 4.73
CA ILE A 177 26.91 2.69 5.66
C ILE A 177 27.82 1.74 4.86
N ASP A 178 29.11 2.05 4.82
CA ASP A 178 30.13 1.18 4.22
C ASP A 178 30.75 0.22 5.25
N THR A 179 30.84 0.65 6.52
CA THR A 179 31.53 -0.10 7.57
C THR A 179 30.71 -0.24 8.85
N LEU A 180 30.99 -1.28 9.64
CA LEU A 180 30.38 -1.47 10.97
C LEU A 180 30.62 -0.28 11.91
N ASP A 181 31.73 0.45 11.75
CA ASP A 181 32.03 1.63 12.56
C ASP A 181 31.06 2.79 12.31
N HIS A 182 30.54 2.94 11.09
CA HIS A 182 29.49 3.92 10.81
C HIS A 182 28.24 3.62 11.66
N ILE A 183 27.88 2.34 11.80
CA ILE A 183 26.74 1.90 12.62
C ILE A 183 26.99 2.19 14.10
N ARG A 184 28.20 1.89 14.62
CA ARG A 184 28.59 2.18 16.00
C ARG A 184 28.48 3.66 16.36
N SER A 185 28.65 4.55 15.38
CA SER A 185 28.60 6.01 15.56
C SER A 185 27.19 6.62 15.53
N LEU A 186 26.16 5.87 15.13
CA LEU A 186 24.79 6.38 15.06
C LEU A 186 24.24 6.70 16.46
N ASP A 187 23.49 7.78 16.57
CA ASP A 187 22.67 8.01 17.76
C ASP A 187 21.36 7.24 17.61
N ARG A 188 21.23 6.09 18.29
CA ARG A 188 20.02 5.28 18.21
C ARG A 188 18.91 5.72 19.18
N LEU A 189 19.23 6.55 20.18
CA LEU A 189 18.34 6.91 21.30
C LEU A 189 17.29 7.95 20.90
N GLN A 190 16.57 7.64 19.84
CA GLN A 190 15.53 8.47 19.23
C GLN A 190 14.50 7.59 18.53
N GLU A 191 13.37 8.19 18.19
CA GLU A 191 12.41 7.60 17.27
C GLU A 191 13.07 7.31 15.91
N VAL A 192 12.68 6.21 15.27
CA VAL A 192 13.19 5.86 13.92
C VAL A 192 12.90 7.00 12.94
N PRO A 193 13.93 7.62 12.31
CA PRO A 193 13.71 8.65 11.31
C PRO A 193 12.99 8.12 10.07
N HIS A 194 12.39 9.00 9.28
CA HIS A 194 11.76 8.63 8.01
C HIS A 194 12.78 8.25 6.91
N GLU A 195 14.02 8.72 7.02
CA GLU A 195 15.10 8.48 6.05
C GLU A 195 16.47 8.43 6.75
N GLY A 196 17.48 7.94 6.05
CA GLY A 196 18.87 7.90 6.53
C GLY A 196 19.27 6.55 7.12
N PRO A 197 20.52 6.44 7.61
CA PRO A 197 21.16 5.15 7.90
C PRO A 197 20.40 4.29 8.91
N MET A 198 19.83 4.90 9.96
CA MET A 198 19.04 4.17 10.95
C MET A 198 17.70 3.67 10.37
N CYS A 199 17.06 4.45 9.49
CA CYS A 199 15.86 4.02 8.78
C CYS A 199 16.20 2.83 7.87
N ASP A 200 17.25 2.96 7.07
CA ASP A 200 17.65 1.96 6.10
C ASP A 200 17.99 0.59 6.75
N LEU A 201 18.68 0.60 7.90
CA LEU A 201 19.00 -0.61 8.67
C LEU A 201 17.76 -1.38 9.15
N LEU A 202 16.62 -0.71 9.26
CA LEU A 202 15.36 -1.29 9.73
C LEU A 202 14.35 -1.56 8.59
N TRP A 203 14.50 -0.93 7.43
CA TRP A 203 13.49 -0.96 6.35
C TRP A 203 13.97 -1.52 5.00
N SER A 204 15.27 -1.63 4.78
CA SER A 204 15.80 -2.04 3.47
C SER A 204 15.63 -3.54 3.19
N ASP A 205 15.59 -3.90 1.91
CA ASP A 205 15.33 -5.25 1.43
C ASP A 205 16.34 -5.71 0.36
N PRO A 206 16.77 -6.99 0.35
CA PRO A 206 17.49 -7.55 -0.79
C PRO A 206 16.62 -7.61 -2.05
N ASP A 207 17.25 -7.53 -3.23
CA ASP A 207 16.59 -7.48 -4.53
C ASP A 207 17.46 -8.14 -5.60
N ASP A 208 16.83 -8.79 -6.59
CA ASP A 208 17.53 -9.47 -7.68
C ASP A 208 18.22 -8.48 -8.63
N ARG A 209 17.81 -7.21 -8.60
CA ARG A 209 18.43 -6.13 -9.37
C ARG A 209 19.75 -5.68 -8.72
N GLY A 210 20.77 -5.46 -9.55
CA GLY A 210 22.06 -4.95 -9.08
C GLY A 210 22.00 -3.49 -8.60
N GLY A 211 22.89 -3.15 -7.66
CA GLY A 211 23.02 -1.82 -7.09
C GLY A 211 21.94 -1.47 -6.06
N TRP A 212 21.68 -0.17 -5.88
CA TRP A 212 20.65 0.34 -4.99
C TRP A 212 19.37 0.69 -5.77
N GLY A 213 18.22 0.31 -5.23
CA GLY A 213 16.89 0.70 -5.72
C GLY A 213 16.08 1.41 -4.64
N ILE A 214 15.02 2.09 -5.06
CA ILE A 214 14.09 2.73 -4.11
C ILE A 214 13.16 1.64 -3.55
N SER A 215 13.03 1.58 -2.22
CA SER A 215 12.16 0.60 -1.57
C SER A 215 10.69 0.85 -1.91
N PRO A 216 9.92 -0.19 -2.29
CA PRO A 216 8.47 -0.08 -2.51
C PRO A 216 7.69 0.18 -1.20
N ARG A 217 8.36 0.06 -0.04
CA ARG A 217 7.76 0.34 1.28
C ARG A 217 7.58 1.82 1.56
N GLY A 218 8.21 2.69 0.76
CA GLY A 218 8.25 4.14 1.00
C GLY A 218 9.28 4.58 2.05
N ALA A 219 10.11 3.65 2.54
CA ALA A 219 11.22 3.88 3.45
C ALA A 219 12.32 2.81 3.20
N GLY A 220 13.59 3.19 3.38
CA GLY A 220 14.74 2.35 3.07
C GLY A 220 15.01 2.19 1.56
N TYR A 221 15.88 1.25 1.22
CA TYR A 221 16.30 0.95 -0.14
C TYR A 221 16.12 -0.53 -0.46
N THR A 222 16.12 -0.87 -1.74
CA THR A 222 16.49 -2.21 -2.17
C THR A 222 17.98 -2.30 -2.46
N PHE A 223 18.61 -3.44 -2.23
CA PHE A 223 20.04 -3.64 -2.50
C PHE A 223 20.29 -4.96 -3.21
N GLY A 224 21.15 -4.92 -4.23
CA GLY A 224 21.52 -6.08 -5.03
C GLY A 224 22.64 -6.94 -4.44
N GLN A 225 22.90 -8.06 -5.12
CA GLN A 225 23.97 -9.00 -4.75
C GLN A 225 25.35 -8.32 -4.67
N ASP A 226 25.69 -7.45 -5.62
CA ASP A 226 26.95 -6.70 -5.66
C ASP A 226 27.16 -5.84 -4.41
N ILE A 227 26.08 -5.27 -3.87
CA ILE A 227 26.13 -4.48 -2.64
C ILE A 227 26.43 -5.37 -1.43
N SER A 228 25.74 -6.51 -1.31
CA SER A 228 25.98 -7.43 -0.18
C SER A 228 27.37 -8.08 -0.21
N GLU A 229 27.86 -8.45 -1.39
CA GLU A 229 29.22 -9.00 -1.55
C GLU A 229 30.28 -7.98 -1.15
N ASN A 230 30.15 -6.74 -1.63
CA ASN A 230 31.09 -5.67 -1.30
C ASN A 230 31.06 -5.33 0.20
N PHE A 231 29.87 -5.23 0.79
CA PHE A 231 29.74 -4.95 2.23
C PHE A 231 30.36 -6.07 3.08
N ASN A 232 30.07 -7.33 2.76
CA ASN A 232 30.63 -8.48 3.46
C ASN A 232 32.15 -8.52 3.34
N HIS A 233 32.68 -8.35 2.12
CA HIS A 233 34.11 -8.34 1.87
C HIS A 233 34.83 -7.24 2.65
N ASN A 234 34.33 -6.01 2.61
CA ASN A 234 34.97 -4.86 3.25
C ASN A 234 34.95 -4.94 4.78
N ASN A 235 33.98 -5.65 5.36
CA ASN A 235 33.83 -5.80 6.81
C ASN A 235 34.31 -7.17 7.33
N GLY A 236 34.85 -8.03 6.47
CA GLY A 236 35.32 -9.37 6.86
C GLY A 236 34.20 -10.32 7.30
N LEU A 237 32.99 -10.13 6.77
CA LEU A 237 31.80 -10.90 7.12
C LEU A 237 31.62 -12.09 6.17
N THR A 238 30.98 -13.12 6.70
CA THR A 238 30.58 -14.31 5.92
C THR A 238 29.11 -14.25 5.50
N LEU A 239 28.28 -13.53 6.24
CA LEU A 239 26.84 -13.54 6.07
C LEU A 239 26.19 -12.28 6.66
N VAL A 240 25.21 -11.75 5.94
CA VAL A 240 24.16 -10.88 6.49
C VAL A 240 22.93 -11.73 6.82
N SER A 241 22.57 -11.81 8.10
CA SER A 241 21.32 -12.45 8.56
C SER A 241 20.29 -11.38 8.87
N ARG A 242 19.11 -11.46 8.24
CA ARG A 242 18.08 -10.43 8.36
C ARG A 242 16.66 -10.97 8.45
N ALA A 243 15.67 -10.10 8.74
CA ALA A 243 14.27 -10.47 8.97
C ALA A 243 13.27 -9.75 8.04
N HIS A 244 12.18 -9.14 8.54
CA HIS A 244 11.29 -8.13 7.90
C HIS A 244 10.48 -8.50 6.64
N GLN A 245 11.00 -9.40 5.80
CA GLN A 245 10.33 -9.92 4.61
C GLN A 245 9.73 -11.28 4.92
N LEU A 246 8.41 -11.39 4.73
CA LEU A 246 7.74 -12.68 4.75
C LEU A 246 8.29 -13.55 3.63
N VAL A 247 8.77 -14.73 4.00
CA VAL A 247 9.22 -15.78 3.10
C VAL A 247 8.43 -17.06 3.39
N MET A 248 7.96 -17.74 2.35
CA MET A 248 6.97 -18.82 2.50
C MET A 248 7.48 -20.00 3.32
N GLU A 249 8.78 -20.29 3.25
CA GLU A 249 9.43 -21.39 3.97
C GLU A 249 9.96 -20.97 5.35
N GLY A 250 9.69 -19.74 5.79
CA GLY A 250 10.23 -19.18 7.03
C GLY A 250 11.70 -18.76 6.96
N TYR A 251 12.47 -19.22 5.96
CA TYR A 251 13.76 -18.65 5.61
C TYR A 251 13.98 -18.63 4.09
N ASN A 252 14.85 -17.75 3.61
CA ASN A 252 15.26 -17.70 2.20
C ASN A 252 16.70 -17.24 2.05
N TRP A 253 17.46 -17.92 1.18
CA TRP A 253 18.79 -17.51 0.79
C TRP A 253 18.74 -16.65 -0.46
N CYS A 254 19.48 -15.54 -0.48
CA CYS A 254 19.67 -14.72 -1.69
C CYS A 254 21.13 -14.27 -1.83
N HIS A 255 21.43 -13.65 -2.97
CA HIS A 255 22.75 -13.06 -3.27
C HIS A 255 23.91 -14.05 -3.11
N ASP A 256 23.79 -15.23 -3.72
CA ASP A 256 24.76 -16.32 -3.61
C ASP A 256 25.15 -16.66 -2.16
N ARG A 257 24.14 -16.69 -1.27
CA ARG A 257 24.27 -16.94 0.18
C ARG A 257 25.02 -15.88 0.97
N ASN A 258 25.24 -14.69 0.42
CA ASN A 258 25.72 -13.54 1.20
C ASN A 258 24.65 -12.99 2.14
N VAL A 259 23.38 -13.28 1.87
CA VAL A 259 22.24 -12.80 2.67
C VAL A 259 21.27 -13.96 2.94
N VAL A 260 20.81 -14.07 4.17
CA VAL A 260 19.68 -14.92 4.55
C VAL A 260 18.57 -14.07 5.18
N THR A 261 17.35 -14.30 4.75
CA THR A 261 16.14 -13.79 5.38
C THR A 261 15.53 -14.86 6.27
N ILE A 262 15.23 -14.55 7.53
CA ILE A 262 14.60 -15.45 8.51
C ILE A 262 13.32 -14.78 9.02
N PHE A 263 12.22 -15.50 9.00
CA PHE A 263 10.91 -15.03 9.43
C PHE A 263 10.30 -16.04 10.40
N SER A 264 10.00 -15.60 11.62
CA SER A 264 9.66 -16.50 12.74
C SER A 264 8.18 -16.49 13.15
N ALA A 265 7.31 -15.87 12.34
CA ALA A 265 5.86 -15.85 12.54
C ALA A 265 5.13 -16.76 11.52
N PRO A 266 4.73 -17.98 11.90
CA PRO A 266 4.11 -18.91 10.97
C PRO A 266 2.65 -18.50 10.69
N ASN A 267 2.16 -18.80 9.49
CA ASN A 267 0.87 -18.35 8.97
C ASN A 267 0.58 -16.89 9.35
N TYR A 268 1.50 -16.00 8.98
CA TYR A 268 1.52 -14.61 9.41
C TYR A 268 0.17 -13.92 9.25
N CYS A 269 -0.19 -13.09 10.23
CA CYS A 269 -1.50 -12.43 10.31
C CYS A 269 -2.68 -13.42 10.23
N TYR A 270 -2.44 -14.68 10.62
CA TYR A 270 -3.38 -15.80 10.57
C TYR A 270 -3.90 -16.14 9.17
N ARG A 271 -3.20 -15.72 8.10
CA ARG A 271 -3.71 -15.80 6.73
C ARG A 271 -2.68 -16.09 5.63
N CYS A 272 -1.42 -15.76 5.84
CA CYS A 272 -0.42 -15.83 4.77
C CYS A 272 0.01 -17.26 4.41
N GLY A 273 -0.20 -18.23 5.31
CA GLY A 273 0.09 -19.64 5.06
C GLY A 273 1.57 -20.01 4.96
N ASN A 274 2.49 -19.10 5.31
CA ASN A 274 3.93 -19.38 5.38
C ASN A 274 4.28 -20.27 6.58
N GLN A 275 5.38 -21.01 6.49
CA GLN A 275 6.08 -21.56 7.65
C GLN A 275 6.90 -20.47 8.34
N ALA A 276 7.33 -20.73 9.56
CA ALA A 276 8.35 -19.96 10.25
C ALA A 276 9.66 -20.74 10.32
N ALA A 277 10.77 -20.05 10.55
CA ALA A 277 12.05 -20.69 10.84
C ALA A 277 12.85 -19.95 11.91
N ILE A 278 13.81 -20.67 12.48
CA ILE A 278 14.92 -20.16 13.29
C ILE A 278 16.24 -20.72 12.76
N MET A 279 17.34 -20.00 12.95
CA MET A 279 18.68 -20.41 12.55
C MET A 279 19.54 -20.68 13.78
N GLU A 280 19.92 -21.93 14.01
CA GLU A 280 20.86 -22.32 15.05
C GLU A 280 22.29 -22.20 14.53
N LEU A 281 23.13 -21.45 15.26
CA LEU A 281 24.57 -21.37 15.06
C LEU A 281 25.26 -22.14 16.19
N ASP A 282 26.04 -23.16 15.83
CA ASP A 282 26.83 -23.94 16.80
C ASP A 282 28.16 -23.25 17.14
N ASP A 283 28.95 -23.86 18.05
CA ASP A 283 30.27 -23.36 18.47
C ASP A 283 31.28 -23.17 17.30
N GLY A 284 31.03 -23.80 16.15
CA GLY A 284 31.84 -23.71 14.94
C GLY A 284 31.25 -22.80 13.86
N LEU A 285 30.27 -21.94 14.20
CA LEU A 285 29.53 -21.07 13.27
C LEU A 285 28.77 -21.83 12.17
N LYS A 286 28.55 -23.14 12.33
CA LYS A 286 27.74 -23.89 11.39
C LYS A 286 26.27 -23.60 11.65
N TYR A 287 25.57 -23.14 10.61
CA TYR A 287 24.14 -22.86 10.67
C TYR A 287 23.29 -24.10 10.33
N THR A 288 22.18 -24.26 11.06
CA THR A 288 21.08 -25.19 10.76
C THR A 288 19.75 -24.45 10.87
N PHE A 289 18.84 -24.65 9.92
CA PHE A 289 17.49 -24.06 9.98
C PHE A 289 16.50 -25.06 10.55
N LEU A 290 15.69 -24.62 11.50
CA LEU A 290 14.55 -25.38 12.01
C LEU A 290 13.28 -24.65 11.59
N GLN A 291 12.50 -25.28 10.70
CA GLN A 291 11.21 -24.77 10.24
C GLN A 291 10.08 -25.27 11.14
N PHE A 292 9.03 -24.48 11.29
CA PHE A 292 7.87 -24.85 12.08
C PHE A 292 6.57 -24.22 11.59
N ASP A 293 5.48 -24.96 11.81
CA ASP A 293 4.11 -24.56 11.51
C ASP A 293 3.46 -23.86 12.71
N PRO A 294 2.29 -23.20 12.54
CA PRO A 294 1.60 -22.55 13.63
C PRO A 294 1.28 -23.49 14.79
N ALA A 295 1.38 -22.97 16.02
CA ALA A 295 1.10 -23.73 17.22
C ALA A 295 -0.35 -24.27 17.21
N PRO A 296 -0.59 -25.50 17.73
CA PRO A 296 -1.94 -26.06 17.78
C PRO A 296 -2.88 -25.17 18.61
N ARG A 297 -3.89 -24.59 17.98
CA ARG A 297 -4.89 -23.74 18.65
C ARG A 297 -5.79 -24.60 19.52
N ARG A 298 -5.45 -24.78 20.80
CA ARG A 298 -6.32 -25.46 21.77
C ARG A 298 -7.48 -24.54 22.15
N GLY A 299 -8.64 -24.74 21.53
CA GLY A 299 -9.92 -24.26 22.04
C GLY A 299 -10.17 -22.75 21.94
N GLU A 300 -9.60 -22.06 20.95
CA GLU A 300 -10.08 -20.71 20.67
C GLU A 300 -11.54 -20.78 20.18
N PRO A 301 -12.48 -20.04 20.80
CA PRO A 301 -13.79 -19.86 20.20
C PRO A 301 -13.57 -19.23 18.83
N LEU A 302 -14.28 -19.71 17.81
CA LEU A 302 -14.41 -19.03 16.52
C LEU A 302 -14.59 -17.54 16.81
N VAL A 303 -13.52 -16.75 16.64
CA VAL A 303 -13.55 -15.32 16.90
C VAL A 303 -14.41 -14.72 15.81
N THR A 304 -15.72 -14.66 16.05
CA THR A 304 -16.68 -13.84 15.32
C THR A 304 -16.51 -12.35 15.64
N ARG A 305 -15.41 -11.94 16.30
CA ARG A 305 -15.08 -10.53 16.47
C ARG A 305 -14.65 -9.98 15.11
N ARG A 306 -15.24 -8.85 14.72
CA ARG A 306 -14.74 -8.00 13.63
C ARG A 306 -13.22 -8.02 13.65
N ILE A 307 -12.62 -8.50 12.57
CA ILE A 307 -11.19 -8.41 12.33
C ILE A 307 -10.81 -6.93 12.54
N PRO A 308 -9.96 -6.58 13.52
CA PRO A 308 -9.55 -5.20 13.72
C PRO A 308 -8.96 -4.63 12.43
N ASP A 309 -9.26 -3.37 12.12
CA ASP A 309 -8.93 -2.76 10.81
C ASP A 309 -7.42 -2.80 10.49
N TYR A 310 -6.54 -2.89 11.49
CA TYR A 310 -5.09 -3.00 11.29
C TYR A 310 -4.61 -4.36 10.75
N PHE A 311 -5.37 -5.45 10.92
CA PHE A 311 -5.10 -6.73 10.24
C PHE A 311 -5.30 -6.62 8.72
N ILE A 312 -6.07 -5.62 8.29
CA ILE A 312 -6.37 -5.36 6.87
C ILE A 312 -5.16 -4.71 6.17
N SER A 313 -4.20 -4.14 6.93
CA SER A 313 -3.00 -3.51 6.39
C SER A 313 -1.89 -4.49 5.96
N CYS A 314 -2.14 -5.80 5.91
CA CYS A 314 -1.24 -6.80 5.31
C CYS A 314 -1.55 -7.02 3.80
N ARG A 315 -2.06 -5.99 3.12
CA ARG A 315 -2.58 -6.04 1.74
C ARG A 315 -1.55 -5.59 0.71
N ILE A 316 -0.42 -6.30 0.64
CA ILE A 316 0.25 -6.52 -0.65
C ILE A 316 -0.27 -7.82 -1.30
N CYS A 317 -0.96 -8.69 -0.55
CA CYS A 317 -1.72 -9.81 -1.13
C CYS A 317 -3.24 -9.59 -1.00
N LEU A 318 -3.86 -9.40 -2.17
CA LEU A 318 -5.27 -9.60 -2.50
C LEU A 318 -6.30 -8.50 -2.17
N MET A 319 -7.04 -8.19 -3.24
CA MET A 319 -8.16 -7.28 -3.42
C MET A 319 -9.30 -7.52 -2.41
N GLU A 320 -9.90 -6.43 -1.92
CA GLU A 320 -11.23 -6.30 -1.29
C GLU A 320 -11.35 -4.90 -0.67
N ILE A 321 -11.76 -3.96 -1.52
CA ILE A 321 -12.35 -2.64 -1.24
C ILE A 321 -12.51 -2.26 0.26
N PRO A 322 -11.63 -1.41 0.84
CA PRO A 322 -11.93 -0.70 2.07
C PRO A 322 -12.26 0.76 1.78
N TYR A 323 -13.46 1.17 2.22
CA TYR A 323 -13.96 2.53 2.42
C TYR A 323 -13.04 3.70 2.02
N VAL A 324 -13.48 4.42 0.98
CA VAL A 324 -13.20 5.83 0.64
C VAL A 324 -12.03 6.46 1.41
N LYS A 325 -10.81 6.29 0.89
CA LYS A 325 -9.62 6.99 1.37
C LYS A 325 -9.44 8.32 0.64
N VAL A 326 -8.91 9.30 1.35
CA VAL A 326 -8.80 10.70 0.90
C VAL A 326 -7.63 10.84 -0.06
N ILE A 327 -7.90 11.35 -1.27
CA ILE A 327 -6.85 11.80 -2.20
C ILE A 327 -6.27 13.09 -1.62
N SER A 328 -4.99 13.08 -1.23
CA SER A 328 -4.34 14.21 -0.56
C SER A 328 -4.20 15.44 -1.46
N SER A 329 -4.05 15.22 -2.77
CA SER A 329 -3.94 16.27 -3.77
C SER A 329 -5.31 16.89 -4.05
N GLN A 330 -5.51 18.11 -3.55
CA GLN A 330 -6.68 18.95 -3.86
C GLN A 330 -6.92 19.09 -5.38
N TRP A 331 -5.86 19.04 -6.18
CA TRP A 331 -5.93 19.13 -7.64
C TRP A 331 -6.47 17.84 -8.25
N ALA A 332 -6.02 16.69 -7.76
CA ALA A 332 -6.53 15.40 -8.23
C ALA A 332 -8.02 15.22 -7.88
N VAL A 333 -8.46 15.70 -6.70
CA VAL A 333 -9.87 15.74 -6.30
C VAL A 333 -10.69 16.62 -7.25
N MET A 334 -10.17 17.80 -7.60
CA MET A 334 -10.84 18.73 -8.50
C MET A 334 -10.98 18.17 -9.93
N VAL A 335 -9.95 17.51 -10.45
CA VAL A 335 -9.98 16.84 -11.75
C VAL A 335 -10.93 15.65 -11.75
N LEU A 336 -11.01 14.92 -10.63
CA LEU A 336 -11.98 13.84 -10.45
C LEU A 336 -13.42 14.37 -10.48
N LEU A 337 -13.67 15.53 -9.85
CA LEU A 337 -14.95 16.21 -9.95
C LEU A 337 -15.31 16.61 -11.39
N TRP A 338 -14.32 16.99 -12.21
CA TRP A 338 -14.57 17.27 -13.63
C TRP A 338 -15.01 16.03 -14.41
N ASP A 339 -14.41 14.86 -14.18
CA ASP A 339 -14.84 13.60 -14.83
C ASP A 339 -16.28 13.23 -14.44
N ILE A 340 -16.62 13.35 -13.15
CA ILE A 340 -17.98 13.10 -12.63
C ILE A 340 -19.00 14.06 -13.29
N LEU A 341 -18.70 15.36 -13.30
CA LEU A 341 -19.58 16.37 -13.91
C LEU A 341 -19.78 16.13 -15.41
N MET A 342 -18.71 15.81 -16.15
CA MET A 342 -18.81 15.54 -17.58
C MET A 342 -19.56 14.24 -17.88
N TYR A 343 -19.43 13.21 -17.03
CA TYR A 343 -20.24 12.00 -17.17
C TYR A 343 -21.73 12.28 -16.89
N CYS A 344 -22.05 13.07 -15.84
CA CYS A 344 -23.42 13.53 -15.59
C CYS A 344 -24.00 14.26 -16.82
N GLN A 345 -23.22 15.14 -17.44
CA GLN A 345 -23.64 15.86 -18.64
C GLN A 345 -24.01 14.93 -19.79
N VAL A 346 -23.20 13.90 -20.08
CA VAL A 346 -23.48 12.90 -21.12
C VAL A 346 -24.75 12.11 -20.81
N VAL A 347 -24.89 11.61 -19.57
CA VAL A 347 -26.05 10.79 -19.16
C VAL A 347 -27.34 11.58 -19.25
N PHE A 348 -27.35 12.82 -18.76
CA PHE A 348 -28.52 13.69 -18.82
C PHE A 348 -28.88 14.04 -20.26
N LEU A 349 -27.90 14.38 -21.09
CA LEU A 349 -28.16 14.75 -22.48
C LEU A 349 -28.63 13.55 -23.33
N ARG A 350 -28.04 12.35 -23.13
CA ARG A 350 -28.46 11.11 -23.82
C ARG A 350 -29.90 10.75 -23.49
N HIS A 351 -30.33 10.85 -22.23
CA HIS A 351 -31.70 10.51 -21.86
C HIS A 351 -32.70 11.57 -22.29
N TYR A 352 -32.34 12.85 -22.19
CA TYR A 352 -33.10 13.96 -22.77
C TYR A 352 -33.41 13.70 -24.25
N THR A 353 -32.41 13.25 -25.00
CA THR A 353 -32.55 12.84 -26.39
C THR A 353 -33.47 11.64 -26.60
N VAL A 354 -33.24 10.54 -25.88
CA VAL A 354 -33.99 9.29 -26.09
C VAL A 354 -35.48 9.49 -25.79
N LEU A 355 -35.81 10.24 -24.74
CA LEU A 355 -37.19 10.61 -24.42
C LEU A 355 -37.80 11.51 -25.51
N SER A 356 -37.00 12.42 -26.08
CA SER A 356 -37.44 13.30 -27.16
C SER A 356 -37.64 12.58 -28.50
N ILE A 357 -37.01 11.43 -28.74
CA ILE A 357 -37.16 10.63 -29.97
C ILE A 357 -38.21 9.52 -29.81
N ASN A 358 -38.32 8.89 -28.63
CA ASN A 358 -39.33 7.85 -28.40
C ASN A 358 -40.78 8.39 -28.47
N SER A 359 -40.98 9.70 -28.35
CA SER A 359 -42.28 10.33 -28.62
C SER A 359 -42.70 10.27 -30.09
N SER A 360 -41.82 9.90 -31.03
CA SER A 360 -42.07 9.88 -32.48
C SER A 360 -42.10 8.48 -33.12
N ASN A 361 -42.51 7.44 -32.37
CA ASN A 361 -42.76 6.07 -32.89
C ASN A 361 -41.56 5.35 -33.55
N HIS A 362 -40.35 5.89 -33.47
CA HIS A 362 -39.15 5.19 -33.93
C HIS A 362 -38.63 4.28 -32.81
N SER A 363 -38.86 2.96 -32.97
CA SER A 363 -38.27 1.94 -32.10
C SER A 363 -36.76 2.16 -32.00
N GLY A 364 -36.30 2.42 -30.77
CA GLY A 364 -34.94 2.85 -30.45
C GLY A 364 -33.88 2.11 -31.28
N TRP A 365 -32.98 2.88 -31.90
CA TRP A 365 -31.93 2.37 -32.77
C TRP A 365 -30.81 1.72 -31.94
N PRO A 366 -30.69 0.37 -31.88
CA PRO A 366 -29.58 -0.29 -31.18
C PRO A 366 -28.20 0.03 -31.77
N GLY A 367 -28.15 0.58 -33.00
CA GLY A 367 -26.90 1.00 -33.64
C GLY A 367 -26.18 2.14 -32.92
N ILE A 368 -26.90 3.01 -32.20
CA ILE A 368 -26.33 4.13 -31.45
C ILE A 368 -25.53 3.62 -30.24
N ASP A 369 -26.06 2.61 -29.54
CA ASP A 369 -25.41 2.01 -28.38
C ASP A 369 -24.17 1.19 -28.78
N ILE A 370 -24.23 0.48 -29.92
CA ILE A 370 -23.07 -0.21 -30.48
C ILE A 370 -21.97 0.79 -30.87
N LEU A 371 -22.32 1.88 -31.54
CA LEU A 371 -21.37 2.93 -31.91
C LEU A 371 -20.73 3.57 -30.67
N TYR A 372 -21.52 3.81 -29.63
CA TYR A 372 -21.04 4.31 -28.34
C TYR A 372 -20.00 3.37 -27.72
N CYS A 373 -20.27 2.06 -27.68
CA CYS A 373 -19.32 1.05 -27.18
C CYS A 373 -18.02 1.00 -28.01
N LEU A 374 -18.12 1.04 -29.35
CA LEU A 374 -16.95 1.04 -30.23
C LEU A 374 -16.07 2.27 -30.01
N ILE A 375 -16.68 3.42 -29.76
CA ILE A 375 -15.97 4.66 -29.47
C ILE A 375 -15.31 4.60 -28.10
N PHE A 376 -15.95 4.00 -27.09
CA PHE A 376 -15.33 3.74 -25.78
C PHE A 376 -14.08 2.86 -25.87
N LEU A 377 -14.10 1.82 -26.72
CA LEU A 377 -12.95 0.95 -26.94
C LEU A 377 -11.75 1.69 -27.59
N SER A 378 -11.99 2.83 -28.25
CA SER A 378 -10.96 3.62 -28.91
C SER A 378 -10.28 4.67 -28.01
N PHE A 379 -10.66 4.77 -26.72
CA PHE A 379 -10.10 5.77 -25.78
C PHE A 379 -8.58 5.72 -25.64
N PRO A 380 -7.92 4.55 -25.50
CA PRO A 380 -6.46 4.48 -25.35
C PRO A 380 -5.72 5.07 -26.55
N PHE A 381 -6.31 4.92 -27.73
CA PHE A 381 -5.75 5.45 -28.97
C PHE A 381 -5.83 6.98 -29.02
N PHE A 382 -6.94 7.56 -28.54
CA PHE A 382 -7.11 9.01 -28.46
C PHE A 382 -6.22 9.67 -27.40
N GLY A 383 -6.01 9.02 -26.26
CA GLY A 383 -5.02 9.47 -25.26
C GLY A 383 -3.61 9.52 -25.83
N LEU A 384 -3.20 8.46 -26.54
CA LEU A 384 -1.89 8.38 -27.19
C LEU A 384 -1.69 9.45 -28.29
N LEU A 385 -2.69 9.68 -29.12
CA LEU A 385 -2.65 10.68 -30.18
C LEU A 385 -2.47 12.10 -29.63
N ALA A 386 -3.17 12.43 -28.55
CA ALA A 386 -3.08 13.71 -27.88
C ALA A 386 -1.67 13.96 -27.32
N ASP A 387 -1.02 12.93 -26.77
CA ASP A 387 0.33 13.01 -26.21
C ASP A 387 1.43 13.24 -27.25
N VAL A 388 1.22 12.83 -28.49
CA VAL A 388 2.24 12.92 -29.56
C VAL A 388 2.09 14.16 -30.42
N TRP A 389 0.85 14.54 -30.77
CA TRP A 389 0.62 15.46 -31.90
C TRP A 389 0.04 16.82 -31.50
N VAL A 390 -0.75 16.90 -30.43
CA VAL A 390 -1.58 18.09 -30.15
C VAL A 390 -1.30 18.70 -28.79
N GLY A 391 -1.01 17.88 -27.78
CA GLY A 391 -0.88 18.28 -26.38
C GLY A 391 -2.20 18.12 -25.62
N ARG A 392 -2.14 17.46 -24.47
CA ARG A 392 -3.30 17.08 -23.65
C ARG A 392 -4.19 18.25 -23.26
N TYR A 393 -3.60 19.38 -22.85
CA TYR A 393 -4.35 20.59 -22.50
C TYR A 393 -5.28 21.08 -23.63
N ARG A 394 -4.77 21.09 -24.87
CA ARG A 394 -5.53 21.55 -26.03
C ARG A 394 -6.67 20.59 -26.38
N ILE A 395 -6.43 19.29 -26.26
CA ILE A 395 -7.45 18.25 -26.51
C ILE A 395 -8.55 18.29 -25.45
N ILE A 396 -8.19 18.46 -24.16
CA ILE A 396 -9.17 18.63 -23.07
C ILE A 396 -10.04 19.85 -23.32
N SER A 397 -9.42 20.99 -23.66
CA SER A 397 -10.13 22.24 -24.00
C SER A 397 -11.08 22.06 -25.18
N PHE A 398 -10.59 21.42 -26.25
CA PHE A 398 -11.37 21.14 -27.45
C PHE A 398 -12.57 20.24 -27.15
N GLY A 399 -12.37 19.18 -26.36
CA GLY A 399 -13.43 18.27 -25.94
C GLY A 399 -14.54 18.98 -25.15
N LEU A 400 -14.16 19.85 -24.21
CA LEU A 400 -15.12 20.63 -23.42
C LEU A 400 -15.97 21.57 -24.29
N LEU A 401 -15.33 22.25 -25.27
CA LEU A 401 -16.04 23.13 -26.19
C LEU A 401 -17.04 22.37 -27.06
N LEU A 402 -16.67 21.19 -27.57
CA LEU A 402 -17.58 20.35 -28.35
C LEU A 402 -18.78 19.87 -27.54
N CYS A 403 -18.58 19.45 -26.28
CA CYS A 403 -19.68 19.08 -25.39
C CYS A 403 -20.62 20.27 -25.09
N PHE A 404 -20.06 21.47 -24.94
CA PHE A 404 -20.85 22.69 -24.75
C PHE A 404 -21.69 23.04 -25.99
N PHE A 405 -21.10 22.98 -27.18
CA PHE A 405 -21.83 23.20 -28.43
C PHE A 405 -22.91 22.14 -28.67
N SER A 406 -22.64 20.87 -28.33
CA SER A 406 -23.64 19.80 -28.34
C SER A 406 -24.86 20.14 -27.47
N TRP A 407 -24.63 20.61 -26.24
CA TRP A 407 -25.71 21.04 -25.34
C TRP A 407 -26.53 22.19 -25.95
N LEU A 408 -25.87 23.20 -26.53
CA LEU A 408 -26.54 24.32 -27.20
C LEU A 408 -27.40 23.84 -28.39
N MET A 409 -26.84 22.98 -29.25
CA MET A 409 -27.54 22.42 -30.41
C MET A 409 -28.76 21.58 -30.00
N SER A 410 -28.64 20.81 -28.91
CA SER A 410 -29.75 20.04 -28.37
C SER A 410 -30.90 20.94 -27.89
N GLY A 411 -30.58 22.08 -27.27
CA GLY A 411 -31.57 23.09 -26.90
C GLY A 411 -32.25 23.75 -28.10
N ILE A 412 -31.49 24.10 -29.14
CA ILE A 412 -32.02 24.64 -30.41
C ILE A 412 -32.96 23.63 -31.07
N GLY A 413 -32.58 22.35 -31.12
CA GLY A 413 -33.41 21.29 -31.66
C GLY A 413 -34.76 21.18 -30.94
N LEU A 414 -34.78 21.30 -29.61
CA LEU A 414 -36.02 21.26 -28.83
C LEU A 414 -36.95 22.43 -29.15
N ILE A 415 -36.39 23.65 -29.29
CA ILE A 415 -37.17 24.82 -29.69
C ILE A 415 -37.81 24.57 -31.06
N LEU A 416 -37.08 24.02 -32.02
CA LEU A 416 -37.63 23.70 -33.34
C LEU A 416 -38.73 22.64 -33.28
N LYS A 417 -38.58 21.62 -32.43
CA LYS A 417 -39.59 20.59 -32.24
C LYS A 417 -40.88 21.12 -31.60
N TYR A 418 -40.78 21.87 -30.50
CA TYR A 418 -41.95 22.25 -29.70
C TYR A 418 -42.56 23.62 -30.06
N VAL A 419 -41.79 24.50 -30.71
CA VAL A 419 -42.25 25.85 -31.09
C VAL A 419 -42.54 25.95 -32.58
N VAL A 420 -41.75 25.25 -33.42
CA VAL A 420 -41.83 25.36 -34.89
C VAL A 420 -42.46 24.10 -35.53
N ASP A 421 -42.61 23.01 -34.77
CA ASP A 421 -43.17 21.71 -35.22
C ASP A 421 -42.39 21.08 -36.40
N GLU A 422 -41.08 21.32 -36.45
CA GLU A 422 -40.19 20.88 -37.54
C GLU A 422 -39.37 19.64 -37.15
N GLU A 423 -39.95 18.45 -37.32
CA GLU A 423 -39.38 17.18 -36.87
C GLU A 423 -38.07 16.79 -37.59
N TYR A 424 -37.97 17.01 -38.90
CA TYR A 424 -36.77 16.68 -39.68
C TYR A 424 -35.59 17.61 -39.34
N ALA A 425 -35.87 18.88 -39.07
CA ALA A 425 -34.86 19.85 -38.63
C ALA A 425 -34.36 19.49 -37.23
N PHE A 426 -35.26 19.10 -36.32
CA PHE A 426 -34.92 18.58 -35.00
C PHE A 426 -33.98 17.37 -35.11
N LEU A 427 -34.34 16.34 -35.88
CA LEU A 427 -33.54 15.12 -36.01
C LEU A 427 -32.13 15.40 -36.59
N SER A 428 -32.04 16.31 -37.56
CA SER A 428 -30.77 16.68 -38.20
C SER A 428 -29.84 17.44 -37.25
N ILE A 429 -30.36 18.45 -36.53
CA ILE A 429 -29.61 19.23 -35.53
C ILE A 429 -29.23 18.34 -34.35
N PHE A 430 -30.11 17.43 -33.97
CA PHE A 430 -29.86 16.45 -32.93
C PHE A 430 -28.71 15.50 -33.31
N LEU A 431 -28.70 14.95 -34.52
CA LEU A 431 -27.64 14.05 -34.99
C LEU A 431 -26.27 14.76 -34.94
N VAL A 432 -26.22 16.03 -35.37
CA VAL A 432 -25.01 16.85 -35.28
C VAL A 432 -24.60 17.05 -33.81
N GLY A 433 -25.54 17.41 -32.93
CA GLY A 433 -25.29 17.54 -31.50
C GLY A 433 -24.73 16.26 -30.87
N TYR A 434 -25.30 15.10 -31.20
CA TYR A 434 -24.86 13.80 -30.72
C TYR A 434 -23.44 13.43 -31.16
N VAL A 435 -23.09 13.71 -32.42
CA VAL A 435 -21.73 13.51 -32.93
C VAL A 435 -20.73 14.41 -32.21
N LEU A 436 -21.06 15.70 -32.03
CA LEU A 436 -20.25 16.65 -31.27
C LEU A 436 -20.07 16.20 -29.82
N GLN A 437 -21.14 15.74 -29.17
CA GLN A 437 -21.12 15.21 -27.81
C GLN A 437 -20.13 14.05 -27.68
N THR A 438 -20.23 13.13 -28.62
CA THR A 438 -19.46 11.90 -28.59
C THR A 438 -17.99 12.22 -28.79
N ILE A 439 -17.63 12.93 -29.88
CA ILE A 439 -16.24 13.34 -30.12
C ILE A 439 -15.69 14.18 -28.96
N GLY A 440 -16.50 15.09 -28.42
CA GLY A 440 -16.11 15.97 -27.33
C GLY A 440 -15.80 15.21 -26.04
N TYR A 441 -16.71 14.34 -25.61
CA TYR A 441 -16.58 13.60 -24.37
C TYR A 441 -15.42 12.61 -24.43
N THR A 442 -15.20 11.97 -25.57
CA THR A 442 -14.18 10.93 -25.72
C THR A 442 -12.79 11.56 -25.76
N SER A 443 -12.67 12.71 -26.42
CA SER A 443 -11.48 13.55 -26.39
C SER A 443 -11.16 14.05 -24.97
N PHE A 444 -12.19 14.46 -24.21
CA PHE A 444 -12.02 14.90 -22.83
C PHE A 444 -11.63 13.76 -21.89
N LYS A 445 -12.37 12.65 -21.89
CA LYS A 445 -12.27 11.57 -20.89
C LYS A 445 -10.93 10.84 -20.92
N ALA A 446 -10.46 10.46 -22.10
CA ALA A 446 -9.17 9.78 -22.23
C ALA A 446 -8.03 10.64 -21.67
N ASN A 447 -8.07 11.94 -21.96
CA ASN A 447 -7.01 12.86 -21.58
C ASN A 447 -7.08 13.33 -20.12
N ILE A 448 -8.27 13.41 -19.53
CA ILE A 448 -8.43 13.87 -18.15
C ILE A 448 -8.00 12.81 -17.14
N ILE A 449 -8.23 11.51 -17.42
CA ILE A 449 -7.73 10.40 -16.60
C ILE A 449 -6.20 10.43 -16.58
N GLN A 450 -5.60 10.57 -17.77
CA GLN A 450 -4.15 10.68 -17.93
C GLN A 450 -3.57 11.89 -17.17
N TYR A 451 -4.27 13.03 -17.22
CA TYR A 451 -3.87 14.23 -16.50
C TYR A 451 -3.94 14.04 -14.97
N ASN A 452 -4.97 13.35 -14.48
CA ASN A 452 -5.18 13.11 -13.06
C ASN A 452 -4.08 12.19 -12.46
N VAL A 453 -3.70 11.15 -13.20
CA VAL A 453 -2.56 10.28 -12.85
C VAL A 453 -1.26 11.08 -12.77
N ASP A 454 -1.04 12.01 -13.71
CA ASP A 454 0.17 12.84 -13.69
C ASP A 454 0.23 13.82 -12.50
N GLN A 455 -0.90 14.19 -11.89
CA GLN A 455 -0.91 15.00 -10.67
C GLN A 455 -0.45 14.21 -9.43
N LEU A 456 -0.33 12.89 -9.55
CA LEU A 456 0.06 11.97 -8.48
C LEU A 456 1.39 11.26 -8.79
N VAL A 457 2.24 11.84 -9.65
CA VAL A 457 3.60 11.32 -9.88
C VAL A 457 4.39 11.42 -8.58
N GLY A 458 4.87 10.27 -8.08
CA GLY A 458 5.55 10.16 -6.78
C GLY A 458 4.61 9.97 -5.58
N ALA A 459 3.29 9.91 -5.81
CA ALA A 459 2.33 9.54 -4.78
C ALA A 459 2.41 8.05 -4.46
N SER A 460 1.91 7.67 -3.28
CA SER A 460 1.88 6.28 -2.86
C SER A 460 1.01 5.43 -3.80
N ALA A 461 1.31 4.13 -3.91
CA ALA A 461 0.46 3.18 -4.66
C ALA A 461 -1.00 3.19 -4.17
N TYR A 462 -1.21 3.54 -2.89
CA TYR A 462 -2.52 3.71 -2.28
C TYR A 462 -3.30 4.92 -2.82
N GLU A 463 -2.65 6.07 -3.01
CA GLU A 463 -3.29 7.27 -3.56
C GLU A 463 -3.65 7.09 -5.03
N LEU A 464 -2.77 6.42 -5.79
CA LEU A 464 -3.05 6.05 -7.17
C LEU A 464 -4.22 5.07 -7.26
N SER A 465 -4.26 4.07 -6.38
CA SER A 465 -5.38 3.12 -6.28
C SER A 465 -6.69 3.83 -5.91
N ALA A 466 -6.67 4.73 -4.91
CA ALA A 466 -7.84 5.51 -4.51
C ALA A 466 -8.40 6.34 -5.67
N LEU A 467 -7.52 6.96 -6.47
CA LEU A 467 -7.90 7.71 -7.66
C LEU A 467 -8.64 6.82 -8.68
N ILE A 468 -8.12 5.62 -8.96
CA ILE A 468 -8.73 4.65 -9.88
C ILE A 468 -10.11 4.21 -9.37
N TYR A 469 -10.23 3.91 -8.08
CA TYR A 469 -11.51 3.52 -7.47
C TYR A 469 -12.54 4.65 -7.57
N TRP A 470 -12.15 5.89 -7.34
CA TRP A 470 -13.05 7.03 -7.44
C TRP A 470 -13.49 7.34 -8.87
N HIS A 471 -12.60 7.21 -9.87
CA HIS A 471 -12.98 7.28 -11.28
C HIS A 471 -13.98 6.17 -11.66
N SER A 472 -13.73 4.96 -11.17
CA SER A 472 -14.59 3.80 -11.41
C SER A 472 -15.95 3.92 -10.70
N ALA A 473 -15.98 4.50 -9.49
CA ALA A 473 -17.18 4.71 -8.70
C ALA A 473 -18.00 5.92 -9.16
N GLY A 474 -17.38 6.93 -9.78
CA GLY A 474 -18.06 8.12 -10.28
C GLY A 474 -19.18 7.79 -11.26
N VAL A 475 -18.92 6.85 -12.18
CA VAL A 475 -19.89 6.37 -13.19
C VAL A 475 -21.18 5.79 -12.57
N PRO A 476 -21.13 4.74 -11.72
CA PRO A 476 -22.33 4.17 -11.10
C PRO A 476 -23.00 5.15 -10.12
N ILE A 477 -22.25 6.02 -9.44
CA ILE A 477 -22.83 7.04 -8.55
C ILE A 477 -23.65 8.05 -9.35
N SER A 478 -23.10 8.62 -10.42
CA SER A 478 -23.82 9.53 -11.30
C SER A 478 -25.06 8.89 -11.91
N PHE A 479 -24.97 7.62 -12.30
CA PHE A 479 -26.11 6.89 -12.85
C PHE A 479 -27.18 6.62 -11.79
N ALA A 480 -26.81 6.24 -10.56
CA ALA A 480 -27.74 6.07 -9.46
C ALA A 480 -28.47 7.38 -9.09
N LEU A 481 -27.73 8.51 -9.07
CA LEU A 481 -28.32 9.84 -8.85
C LEU A 481 -29.30 10.23 -9.95
N TYR A 482 -28.99 9.89 -11.21
CA TYR A 482 -29.91 10.05 -12.33
C TYR A 482 -31.21 9.24 -12.15
N LEU A 483 -31.09 7.95 -11.83
CA LEU A 483 -32.25 7.07 -11.61
C LEU A 483 -33.10 7.55 -10.42
N LEU A 484 -32.46 8.00 -9.35
CA LEU A 484 -33.15 8.59 -8.21
C LEU A 484 -33.91 9.86 -8.62
N GLY A 485 -33.29 10.73 -9.42
CA GLY A 485 -33.94 11.91 -9.97
C GLY A 485 -35.19 11.57 -10.79
N ARG A 486 -35.14 10.50 -11.59
CA ARG A 486 -36.28 10.02 -12.38
C ARG A 486 -37.46 9.55 -11.50
N CYS A 487 -37.17 9.00 -10.32
CA CYS A 487 -38.21 8.60 -9.36
C CYS A 487 -38.82 9.78 -8.59
N LEU A 488 -38.04 10.84 -8.37
CA LEU A 488 -38.43 11.96 -7.50
C LEU A 488 -39.04 13.14 -8.26
N ILE A 489 -38.68 13.32 -9.53
CA ILE A 489 -39.11 14.46 -10.34
C ILE A 489 -40.21 14.01 -11.29
N PRO A 490 -41.36 14.71 -11.35
CA PRO A 490 -42.41 14.38 -12.32
C PRO A 490 -41.87 14.45 -13.76
N GLU A 491 -42.32 13.52 -14.62
CA GLU A 491 -41.89 13.38 -16.03
C GLU A 491 -41.91 14.71 -16.80
N ASP A 492 -42.95 15.54 -16.58
CA ASP A 492 -43.13 16.85 -17.24
C ASP A 492 -41.99 17.84 -16.98
N TYR A 493 -41.34 17.75 -15.81
CA TYR A 493 -40.24 18.63 -15.42
C TYR A 493 -38.88 17.97 -15.58
N PHE A 494 -38.82 16.64 -15.62
CA PHE A 494 -37.57 15.88 -15.67
C PHE A 494 -36.73 16.24 -16.90
N LEU A 495 -37.37 16.46 -18.05
CA LEU A 495 -36.70 16.86 -19.28
C LEU A 495 -35.99 18.22 -19.14
N CYS A 496 -36.68 19.23 -18.60
CA CYS A 496 -36.12 20.56 -18.39
C CYS A 496 -35.02 20.57 -17.32
N VAL A 497 -35.21 19.80 -16.25
CA VAL A 497 -34.23 19.69 -15.15
C VAL A 497 -32.94 19.03 -15.65
N THR A 498 -33.04 17.89 -16.35
CA THR A 498 -31.86 17.19 -16.87
C THR A 498 -31.08 18.02 -17.91
N PHE A 499 -31.77 18.74 -18.79
CA PHE A 499 -31.14 19.68 -19.73
C PHE A 499 -30.39 20.82 -19.00
N THR A 500 -31.00 21.37 -17.95
CA THR A 500 -30.39 22.45 -17.14
C THR A 500 -29.16 21.94 -16.38
N LEU A 501 -29.26 20.77 -15.75
CA LEU A 501 -28.15 20.15 -15.02
C LEU A 501 -26.99 19.76 -15.96
N ALA A 502 -27.29 19.32 -17.18
CA ALA A 502 -26.28 19.07 -18.22
C ALA A 502 -25.50 20.35 -18.55
N GLY A 503 -26.20 21.47 -18.73
CA GLY A 503 -25.60 22.79 -19.01
C GLY A 503 -24.75 23.32 -17.85
N ILE A 504 -25.25 23.20 -16.61
CA ILE A 504 -24.49 23.57 -15.39
C ILE A 504 -23.21 22.75 -15.30
N SER A 505 -23.27 21.45 -15.58
CA SER A 505 -22.14 20.54 -15.46
C SER A 505 -21.00 20.92 -16.42
N VAL A 506 -21.28 21.06 -17.72
CA VAL A 506 -20.25 21.44 -18.71
C VAL A 506 -19.73 22.87 -18.50
N SER A 507 -20.60 23.81 -18.12
CA SER A 507 -20.21 25.20 -17.87
C SER A 507 -19.31 25.33 -16.65
N SER A 508 -19.60 24.56 -15.59
CA SER A 508 -18.76 24.53 -14.38
C SER A 508 -17.34 24.03 -14.70
N VAL A 509 -17.22 22.97 -15.50
CA VAL A 509 -15.92 22.44 -15.91
C VAL A 509 -15.19 23.41 -16.83
N LEU A 510 -15.88 24.07 -17.77
CA LEU A 510 -15.29 25.10 -18.65
C LEU A 510 -14.74 26.31 -17.88
N VAL A 511 -15.54 26.89 -16.98
CA VAL A 511 -15.13 28.03 -16.15
C VAL A 511 -13.96 27.63 -15.27
N SER A 512 -14.10 26.49 -14.59
CA SER A 512 -13.03 25.94 -13.76
C SER A 512 -11.75 25.77 -14.57
N HIS A 513 -11.77 25.05 -15.68
CA HIS A 513 -10.63 24.86 -16.58
C HIS A 513 -9.93 26.18 -16.98
N SER A 514 -10.69 27.23 -17.29
CA SER A 514 -10.12 28.53 -17.67
C SER A 514 -9.30 29.21 -16.57
N LEU A 515 -9.64 28.98 -15.30
CA LEU A 515 -8.91 29.51 -14.13
C LEU A 515 -7.57 28.78 -13.90
N PHE A 516 -7.37 27.60 -14.47
CA PHE A 516 -6.21 26.73 -14.21
C PHE A 516 -5.25 26.56 -15.40
N LYS A 517 -5.47 27.31 -16.49
CA LYS A 517 -4.70 27.25 -17.74
C LYS A 517 -3.18 27.16 -17.58
N HIS A 518 -2.60 28.02 -16.73
CA HIS A 518 -1.14 28.12 -16.54
C HIS A 518 -0.48 26.85 -15.94
N ARG A 519 -1.24 26.00 -15.25
CA ARG A 519 -0.73 24.74 -14.64
C ARG A 519 -0.85 23.54 -15.57
N LEU A 520 -1.82 23.57 -16.48
CA LEU A 520 -2.05 22.53 -17.48
C LEU A 520 -1.02 22.54 -18.63
N GLU A 521 -0.40 23.70 -18.90
CA GLU A 521 0.56 23.88 -20.00
C GLU A 521 1.98 23.34 -19.71
N ASN A 522 2.32 23.01 -18.44
CA ASN A 522 3.69 22.66 -18.00
C ASN A 522 3.97 21.14 -17.85
N ILE A 523 3.15 20.25 -18.44
CA ILE A 523 3.36 18.80 -18.33
C ILE A 523 4.31 18.28 -19.42
N THR A 524 5.30 17.47 -19.02
CA THR A 524 6.26 16.84 -19.92
C THR A 524 5.61 15.78 -20.82
N LEU A 525 5.61 16.06 -22.13
CA LEU A 525 5.14 15.16 -23.19
C LEU A 525 6.06 13.94 -23.34
N LEU A 526 5.46 12.77 -23.63
CA LEU A 526 6.20 11.55 -23.97
C LEU A 526 6.85 11.71 -25.35
N LYS A 527 8.19 11.83 -25.39
CA LYS A 527 8.92 12.11 -26.64
C LYS A 527 8.87 10.99 -27.70
N ASN A 528 8.59 9.73 -27.34
CA ASN A 528 8.50 8.62 -28.31
C ASN A 528 7.73 7.38 -27.79
N PRO A 529 6.39 7.35 -27.90
CA PRO A 529 5.59 6.23 -27.40
C PRO A 529 5.69 4.95 -28.23
N ILE A 530 5.95 5.03 -29.54
CA ILE A 530 6.10 3.85 -30.40
C ILE A 530 7.31 3.01 -29.95
N LYS A 531 8.40 3.68 -29.55
CA LYS A 531 9.59 3.01 -28.98
C LYS A 531 9.31 2.35 -27.62
N LEU A 532 8.42 2.93 -26.81
CA LEU A 532 7.99 2.37 -25.53
C LEU A 532 7.11 1.13 -25.72
N ILE A 533 6.08 1.23 -26.57
CA ILE A 533 5.21 0.12 -26.94
C ILE A 533 6.03 -1.01 -27.59
N GLY A 534 6.98 -0.67 -28.45
CA GLY A 534 7.90 -1.64 -29.04
C GLY A 534 8.76 -2.38 -28.01
N ARG A 535 9.21 -1.71 -26.94
CA ARG A 535 9.96 -2.34 -25.84
C ARG A 535 9.07 -3.27 -25.01
N VAL A 536 7.87 -2.81 -24.67
CA VAL A 536 6.84 -3.57 -23.94
C VAL A 536 6.49 -4.86 -24.69
N LEU A 537 6.19 -4.78 -25.99
CA LEU A 537 5.83 -5.94 -26.80
C LEU A 537 7.02 -6.89 -27.03
N CYS A 538 8.24 -6.36 -27.15
CA CYS A 538 9.44 -7.19 -27.31
C CYS A 538 9.81 -7.93 -26.01
N TYR A 539 9.55 -7.30 -24.85
CA TYR A 539 9.71 -7.90 -23.53
C TYR A 539 8.67 -9.00 -23.27
N ALA A 540 7.40 -8.73 -23.57
CA ALA A 540 6.30 -9.71 -23.49
C ALA A 540 6.50 -10.92 -24.42
N ARG A 541 7.20 -10.74 -25.55
CA ARG A 541 7.56 -11.82 -26.47
C ARG A 541 8.71 -12.71 -25.96
N LYS A 542 9.56 -12.18 -25.08
CA LYS A 542 10.78 -12.87 -24.60
C LYS A 542 10.54 -13.69 -23.33
N HIS A 543 9.51 -13.37 -22.55
CA HIS A 543 9.14 -14.07 -21.32
C HIS A 543 7.77 -14.76 -21.49
N LYS A 544 7.73 -16.10 -21.39
CA LYS A 544 6.47 -16.86 -21.44
C LYS A 544 5.66 -16.55 -20.19
N TYR A 545 4.45 -16.01 -20.37
CA TYR A 545 3.48 -15.81 -19.29
C TYR A 545 3.20 -17.14 -18.56
N PRO A 546 3.24 -17.18 -17.21
CA PRO A 546 2.70 -18.32 -16.47
C PRO A 546 1.18 -18.39 -16.68
N GLU A 547 0.64 -19.58 -16.97
CA GLU A 547 -0.78 -19.79 -17.36
C GLU A 547 -1.81 -19.35 -16.30
N ASN A 548 -1.39 -18.97 -15.09
CA ASN A 548 -2.25 -18.63 -13.96
C ASN A 548 -2.10 -17.19 -13.42
N ARG A 549 -1.54 -16.25 -14.19
CA ARG A 549 -1.45 -14.83 -13.78
C ARG A 549 -1.97 -13.88 -14.85
N SER A 550 -2.67 -12.82 -14.42
CA SER A 550 -3.09 -11.75 -15.32
C SER A 550 -1.92 -10.79 -15.57
N ALA A 551 -1.87 -10.18 -16.77
CA ALA A 551 -0.81 -9.22 -17.11
C ALA A 551 -0.70 -8.04 -16.11
N LEU A 552 -1.80 -7.68 -15.45
CA LEU A 552 -1.84 -6.65 -14.39
C LEU A 552 -0.99 -6.99 -13.16
N THR A 553 -0.90 -8.27 -12.79
CA THR A 553 -0.20 -8.71 -11.56
C THR A 553 1.28 -9.04 -11.78
N TYR A 554 1.73 -9.10 -13.04
CA TYR A 554 3.13 -9.32 -13.39
C TYR A 554 3.89 -7.99 -13.58
N TRP A 555 3.18 -6.87 -13.73
CA TRP A 555 3.75 -5.57 -14.12
C TRP A 555 3.90 -4.58 -12.95
N GLU A 556 3.61 -4.99 -11.71
CA GLU A 556 3.81 -4.16 -10.50
C GLU A 556 5.29 -4.01 -10.10
N GLU A 557 6.20 -4.85 -10.61
CA GLU A 557 7.62 -4.86 -10.22
C GLU A 557 8.52 -3.94 -11.05
N GLU A 558 8.11 -3.50 -12.25
CA GLU A 558 8.93 -2.64 -13.13
C GLU A 558 8.12 -1.52 -13.79
N ALA A 559 7.85 -0.45 -13.01
CA ALA A 559 7.34 0.86 -13.41
C ALA A 559 5.96 0.91 -14.13
N PRO A 560 4.98 1.70 -13.63
CA PRO A 560 3.72 1.88 -14.34
C PRO A 560 4.00 2.67 -15.62
N SER A 561 3.97 2.00 -16.76
CA SER A 561 3.90 2.72 -18.02
C SER A 561 2.53 3.40 -18.08
N ARG A 562 2.52 4.69 -18.44
CA ARG A 562 1.35 5.58 -18.53
C ARG A 562 0.16 5.03 -19.35
N LEU A 563 0.33 3.91 -20.07
CA LEU A 563 -0.68 3.28 -20.93
C LEU A 563 -1.44 2.14 -20.24
N ASP A 564 -0.87 1.48 -19.22
CA ASP A 564 -1.47 0.28 -18.61
C ASP A 564 -2.59 0.62 -17.61
N LEU A 565 -2.48 1.79 -16.96
CA LEU A 565 -3.52 2.39 -16.12
C LEU A 565 -4.77 2.79 -16.94
N GLU A 566 -4.57 3.20 -18.20
CA GLU A 566 -5.64 3.59 -19.12
C GLU A 566 -6.48 2.36 -19.51
N PHE A 567 -5.83 1.24 -19.85
CA PHE A 567 -6.52 -0.02 -20.17
C PHE A 567 -7.30 -0.59 -18.97
N SER A 568 -6.76 -0.50 -17.75
CA SER A 568 -7.43 -1.00 -16.54
C SER A 568 -8.71 -0.22 -16.18
N CYS A 569 -8.66 1.12 -16.22
CA CYS A 569 -9.84 1.97 -15.98
C CYS A 569 -10.95 1.73 -17.01
N ILE A 570 -10.58 1.52 -18.28
CA ILE A 570 -11.52 1.29 -19.38
C ILE A 570 -12.14 -0.11 -19.30
N PHE A 571 -11.35 -1.13 -18.95
CA PHE A 571 -11.83 -2.50 -18.79
C PHE A 571 -12.82 -2.63 -17.62
N GLN A 572 -12.58 -1.94 -16.50
CA GLN A 572 -13.55 -1.89 -15.39
C GLN A 572 -14.85 -1.16 -15.76
N ALA A 573 -14.78 -0.06 -16.51
CA ALA A 573 -15.98 0.65 -16.99
C ALA A 573 -16.82 -0.20 -17.97
N LEU A 574 -16.16 -1.01 -18.83
CA LEU A 574 -16.83 -1.96 -19.72
C LEU A 574 -17.53 -3.08 -18.95
N MET A 575 -16.88 -3.65 -17.92
CA MET A 575 -17.46 -4.71 -17.09
C MET A 575 -18.71 -4.25 -16.30
N MET A 576 -18.82 -2.96 -16.00
CA MET A 576 -20.03 -2.40 -15.37
C MET A 576 -21.19 -2.19 -16.36
N CYS A 577 -20.92 -1.98 -17.65
CA CYS A 577 -21.97 -1.88 -18.69
C CYS A 577 -22.58 -3.24 -19.07
N PHE A 578 -21.87 -4.35 -18.82
CA PHE A 578 -22.34 -5.71 -19.17
C PHE A 578 -22.99 -6.47 -17.99
N ARG A 579 -23.35 -5.79 -16.90
CA ARG A 579 -23.96 -6.40 -15.72
C ARG A 579 -25.45 -6.13 -15.53
N GLU A 580 -26.13 -5.69 -16.59
CA GLU A 580 -27.58 -5.81 -16.73
C GLU A 580 -27.87 -6.64 -17.98
N GLY A 581 -28.10 -7.94 -17.75
CA GLY A 581 -28.58 -8.93 -18.70
C GLY A 581 -29.35 -9.98 -17.95
#